data_AF-A0A2P8WDD4-F1
#
_entry.id   AF-A0A2P8WDD4-F1
#
_cell.length_a   1.000
_cell.length_b   1.000
_cell.length_c   1.000
_cell.angle_alpha   90.00
_cell.angle_beta   90.00
_cell.angle_gamma   90.00
#
_symmetry.space_group_name_H-M   'P 1'
#
loop_
_entity.id
_entity.type
_entity.pdbx_description
1 polymer ?
#
loop_
_entity_poly.entity_id
_entity_poly.type
_entity_poly.pdbx_seq_one_letter_code
_entity_poly.pdbx_strand_id
1 'polypeptide(L)'
;PIAADVLDIKAQVVFSVQSEMAETFTDILRRRTTIAMHHNYGFDAVPVVADLLRTYCGWSEERCDRNIRSYYRFMEDNCIPDYQLKGQSAEVALQTASA
;
A
#
# COMPACT_ATOMS: atom_id res chain seq x y z
N PRO A 1 -9.65 2.26 -10.00
CA PRO A 1 -9.69 3.51 -9.20
C PRO A 1 -9.07 3.23 -7.83
N ILE A 2 -8.34 4.16 -7.21
CA ILE A 2 -7.64 3.91 -5.93
C ILE A 2 -8.63 3.88 -4.76
N ALA A 3 -9.63 4.76 -4.79
CA ALA A 3 -10.85 4.73 -4.01
C ALA A 3 -11.95 5.34 -4.89
N ALA A 4 -13.12 4.71 -4.98
CA ALA A 4 -14.19 5.19 -5.87
C ALA A 4 -14.79 6.53 -5.40
N ASP A 5 -14.66 6.82 -4.11
CA ASP A 5 -15.39 7.90 -3.44
C ASP A 5 -14.52 9.15 -3.21
N VAL A 6 -13.22 9.06 -3.51
CA VAL A 6 -12.23 10.12 -3.25
C VAL A 6 -11.51 10.43 -4.56
N LEU A 7 -12.09 11.36 -5.33
CA LEU A 7 -11.64 11.68 -6.69
C LEU A 7 -10.24 12.30 -6.74
N ASP A 8 -9.81 12.97 -5.67
CA ASP A 8 -8.56 13.70 -5.56
C ASP A 8 -7.41 12.86 -4.96
N ILE A 9 -7.67 11.61 -4.58
CA ILE A 9 -6.69 10.77 -3.87
C ILE A 9 -5.38 10.58 -4.66
N LYS A 10 -5.46 10.52 -5.99
CA LYS A 10 -4.27 10.43 -6.85
C LYS A 10 -3.40 11.68 -6.75
N ALA A 11 -4.02 12.86 -6.70
CA ALA A 11 -3.32 14.13 -6.55
C ALA A 11 -2.69 14.25 -5.15
N GLN A 12 -3.39 13.81 -4.10
CA GLN A 12 -2.86 13.78 -2.74
C GLN A 12 -1.60 12.90 -2.63
N VAL A 13 -1.57 11.75 -3.29
CA VAL A 13 -0.38 10.87 -3.34
C VAL A 13 0.82 11.58 -3.96
N VAL A 14 0.63 12.26 -5.10
CA VAL A 14 1.71 13.00 -5.77
C VAL A 14 2.18 14.18 -4.90
N PHE A 15 1.23 14.93 -4.34
CA PHE A 15 1.51 16.06 -3.45
C PHE A 15 2.30 15.64 -2.20
N SER A 16 1.95 14.49 -1.62
CA SER A 16 2.65 13.92 -0.47
C SER A 16 4.16 13.80 -0.71
N VAL A 17 4.57 13.37 -1.91
CA VAL A 17 5.99 13.23 -2.25
C VAL A 17 6.62 14.57 -2.61
N GLN A 18 5.94 15.38 -3.43
CA GLN A 18 6.52 16.62 -3.95
C GLN A 18 6.60 17.75 -2.92
N SER A 19 5.70 17.78 -1.95
CA SER A 19 5.52 18.93 -1.05
C SER A 19 5.60 18.56 0.43
N GLU A 20 5.44 17.28 0.77
CA GLU A 20 5.37 16.86 2.18
C GLU A 20 6.50 15.92 2.58
N MET A 21 7.52 15.71 1.74
CA MET A 21 8.66 14.82 2.02
C MET A 21 8.24 13.36 2.32
N ALA A 22 7.19 12.87 1.67
CA ALA A 22 6.83 11.46 1.78
C ALA A 22 7.85 10.60 1.02
N GLU A 23 8.65 9.83 1.74
CA GLU A 23 9.71 9.00 1.15
C GLU A 23 9.30 7.51 1.04
N THR A 24 8.23 7.12 1.74
CA THR A 24 7.78 5.73 1.84
C THR A 24 6.30 5.51 1.56
N PHE A 25 5.91 4.27 1.24
CA PHE A 25 4.50 3.90 1.13
C PHE A 25 3.75 4.03 2.46
N THR A 26 4.41 3.81 3.59
CA THR A 26 3.81 4.05 4.92
C THR A 26 3.49 5.53 5.14
N ASP A 27 4.38 6.43 4.70
CA ASP A 27 4.17 7.88 4.78
C ASP A 27 2.96 8.34 3.97
N ILE A 28 2.76 7.73 2.80
CA ILE A 28 1.68 8.05 1.88
C ILE A 28 0.37 7.39 2.33
N LEU A 29 0.32 6.06 2.31
CA LEU A 29 -0.91 5.27 2.48
C LEU A 29 -1.45 5.32 3.90
N ARG A 30 -0.57 5.40 4.91
CA ARG A 30 -0.99 5.34 6.31
C ARG A 30 -1.04 6.71 6.98
N ARG A 31 -0.07 7.60 6.76
CA ARG A 31 0.02 8.89 7.50
C ARG A 31 -0.69 10.05 6.81
N ARG A 32 -0.58 10.19 5.49
CA ARG A 32 -1.08 11.37 4.74
C ARG A 32 -2.46 11.17 4.12
N THR A 33 -2.74 9.97 3.62
CA THR A 33 -3.99 9.70 2.87
C THR A 33 -4.96 8.76 3.60
N THR A 34 -4.52 8.09 4.67
CA THR A 34 -5.30 7.11 5.45
C THR A 34 -5.87 5.92 4.67
N ILE A 35 -5.49 5.72 3.41
CA ILE A 35 -5.86 4.58 2.56
C ILE A 35 -5.68 3.23 3.29
N ALA A 36 -4.63 3.12 4.11
CA ALA A 36 -4.33 1.93 4.90
C ALA A 36 -5.42 1.52 5.92
N MET A 37 -6.34 2.43 6.27
CA MET A 37 -7.45 2.17 7.19
C MET A 37 -8.72 1.68 6.47
N HIS A 38 -8.71 1.65 5.14
CA HIS A 38 -9.79 1.14 4.32
C HIS A 38 -9.59 -0.36 4.02
N HIS A 39 -10.22 -0.86 2.95
CA HIS A 39 -10.20 -2.26 2.57
C HIS A 39 -8.77 -2.81 2.41
N ASN A 40 -8.58 -4.05 2.87
CA ASN A 40 -7.34 -4.82 2.73
C ASN A 40 -6.07 -4.03 3.09
N TYR A 41 -6.13 -3.20 4.14
CA TYR A 41 -4.99 -2.42 4.63
C TYR A 41 -4.32 -1.53 3.56
N GLY A 42 -5.07 -1.15 2.52
CA GLY A 42 -4.56 -0.38 1.39
C GLY A 42 -3.65 -1.16 0.43
N PHE A 43 -3.52 -2.49 0.56
CA PHE A 43 -2.72 -3.30 -0.35
C PHE A 43 -3.22 -3.25 -1.79
N ASP A 44 -4.54 -3.19 -1.98
CA ASP A 44 -5.15 -3.10 -3.31
C ASP A 44 -4.77 -1.79 -4.04
N ALA A 45 -4.41 -0.74 -3.29
CA ALA A 45 -3.98 0.55 -3.82
C ALA A 45 -2.50 0.60 -4.20
N VAL A 46 -1.67 -0.32 -3.68
CA VAL A 46 -0.22 -0.30 -3.83
C VAL A 46 0.24 -0.26 -5.30
N PRO A 47 -0.29 -1.10 -6.23
CA PRO A 47 0.13 -1.07 -7.63
C PRO A 47 -0.15 0.28 -8.29
N VAL A 48 -1.33 0.86 -8.03
CA VAL A 48 -1.72 2.14 -8.64
C VAL A 48 -0.91 3.30 -8.07
N VAL A 49 -0.59 3.26 -6.77
CA VAL A 49 0.29 4.25 -6.14
C VAL A 49 1.70 4.14 -6.71
N ALA A 50 2.24 2.93 -6.87
CA ALA A 50 3.55 2.73 -7.50
C ALA A 50 3.59 3.34 -8.91
N ASP A 51 2.58 3.10 -9.74
CA ASP A 51 2.48 3.68 -11.08
C ASP A 51 2.45 5.21 -11.06
N LEU A 52 1.70 5.81 -10.15
CA LEU A 52 1.66 7.27 -10.00
C LEU A 52 3.03 7.84 -9.61
N LEU A 53 3.71 7.22 -8.65
CA LEU A 53 5.00 7.70 -8.16
C LEU A 53 6.11 7.55 -9.20
N ARG A 54 6.09 6.48 -10.00
CA ARG A 54 6.99 6.34 -11.16
C ARG A 54 6.71 7.41 -12.21
N THR A 55 5.44 7.64 -12.51
CA THR A 55 5.02 8.57 -13.58
C THR A 55 5.26 10.04 -13.24
N TYR A 56 4.91 10.46 -12.01
CA TYR A 56 4.84 11.87 -11.63
C TYR A 56 5.88 12.31 -10.59
N CYS A 57 6.53 11.37 -9.91
CA CYS A 57 7.50 11.66 -8.85
C CYS A 57 8.89 11.11 -9.16
N GLY A 58 9.11 10.50 -10.32
CA GLY A 58 10.42 10.00 -10.75
C GLY A 58 10.96 8.84 -9.91
N TRP A 59 10.11 8.11 -9.19
CA TRP A 59 10.56 6.91 -8.47
C TRP A 59 10.98 5.83 -9.47
N SER A 60 12.09 5.14 -9.20
CA SER A 60 12.48 3.98 -9.99
C SER A 60 11.67 2.74 -9.59
N GLU A 61 11.64 1.74 -10.46
CA GLU A 61 11.01 0.45 -10.17
C GLU A 61 11.63 -0.21 -8.94
N GLU A 62 12.95 -0.20 -8.81
CA GLU A 62 13.66 -0.76 -7.66
C GLU A 62 13.31 -0.03 -6.36
N ARG A 63 13.12 1.30 -6.44
CA ARG A 63 12.66 2.09 -5.29
C ARG A 63 11.25 1.70 -4.89
N CYS A 64 10.34 1.51 -5.85
CA CYS A 64 8.99 1.01 -5.60
C CYS A 64 9.03 -0.37 -4.94
N ASP A 65 9.74 -1.35 -5.51
CA ASP A 65 9.81 -2.72 -4.98
C ASP A 65 10.33 -2.79 -3.55
N ARG A 66 11.38 -2.02 -3.24
CA ARG A 66 11.90 -1.93 -1.86
C ARG A 66 10.85 -1.35 -0.91
N ASN A 67 10.14 -0.31 -1.33
CA ASN A 67 9.11 0.32 -0.51
C ASN A 67 7.88 -0.57 -0.33
N ILE A 68 7.45 -1.29 -1.37
CA ILE A 68 6.34 -2.22 -1.29
C ILE A 68 6.65 -3.28 -0.23
N ARG A 69 7.79 -3.97 -0.33
CA ARG A 69 8.20 -4.96 0.69
C ARG A 69 8.24 -4.36 2.10
N SER A 70 8.77 -3.15 2.23
CA SER A 70 8.83 -2.45 3.52
C SER A 70 7.45 -2.10 4.08
N TYR A 71 6.50 -1.75 3.21
CA TYR A 71 5.13 -1.46 3.58
C TYR A 71 4.41 -2.72 4.08
N TYR A 72 4.49 -3.83 3.33
CA TYR A 72 3.91 -5.11 3.77
C TYR A 72 4.44 -5.53 5.14
N ARG A 73 5.77 -5.51 5.31
CA ARG A 73 6.40 -5.82 6.59
C ARG A 73 5.96 -4.87 7.71
N PHE A 74 5.91 -3.56 7.44
CA PHE A 74 5.44 -2.59 8.42
C PHE A 74 3.99 -2.87 8.87
N MET A 75 3.12 -3.22 7.92
CA MET A 75 1.73 -3.53 8.22
C MET A 75 1.60 -4.82 9.03
N GLU A 76 2.31 -5.89 8.65
CA GLU A 76 2.36 -7.15 9.40
C GLU A 76 2.88 -6.95 10.83
N ASP A 77 4.01 -6.24 10.98
CA ASP A 77 4.68 -6.08 12.27
C ASP A 77 3.93 -5.13 13.24
N ASN A 78 3.09 -4.20 12.73
CA ASN A 78 2.58 -3.09 13.54
C ASN A 78 1.07 -2.83 13.44
N CYS A 79 0.40 -3.29 12.39
CA CYS A 79 -0.97 -2.86 12.07
C CYS A 79 -1.96 -4.01 11.95
N ILE A 80 -1.53 -5.19 11.51
CA ILE A 80 -2.40 -6.34 11.27
C ILE A 80 -2.38 -7.25 12.50
N PRO A 81 -3.53 -7.52 13.13
CA PRO A 81 -3.59 -8.44 14.27
C PRO A 81 -3.24 -9.89 13.89
N ASP A 82 -2.58 -10.60 14.80
CA ASP A 82 -2.16 -12.00 14.63
C ASP A 82 -3.25 -12.95 14.12
N TYR A 83 -4.50 -12.76 14.56
CA TYR A 83 -5.61 -13.63 14.15
C TYR A 83 -5.91 -13.50 12.65
N GLN A 84 -5.68 -12.32 12.06
CA GLN A 84 -5.92 -12.07 10.65
C GLN A 84 -4.77 -12.60 9.79
N LEU A 85 -3.53 -12.49 10.27
CA LEU A 85 -2.34 -13.09 9.64
C LEU A 85 -2.46 -14.63 9.57
N LYS A 86 -2.93 -15.25 10.65
CA LYS A 86 -3.18 -16.71 10.71
C LYS A 86 -4.31 -17.12 9.77
N GLY A 87 -5.36 -16.30 9.67
CA GLY A 87 -6.50 -16.54 8.76
C GLY A 87 -6.08 -16.60 7.30
N GLN A 88 -5.27 -15.65 6.84
CA GLN A 88 -4.75 -15.62 5.46
C GLN A 88 -3.85 -16.84 5.16
N SER A 89 -3.00 -17.23 6.11
CA SER A 89 -2.14 -18.42 5.95
C SER A 89 -2.95 -19.71 5.79
N ALA A 90 -4.04 -19.83 6.56
CA ALA A 90 -4.94 -20.98 6.46
C ALA A 90 -5.72 -21.00 5.14
N GLU A 91 -6.19 -19.84 4.67
CA GLU A 91 -6.94 -19.70 3.42
C GLU A 91 -6.09 -20.03 2.18
N VAL A 92 -4.84 -19.55 2.13
CA VAL A 92 -3.87 -19.91 1.09
C VAL A 92 -3.57 -21.41 1.11
N ALA A 93 -3.38 -22.01 2.27
CA ALA A 93 -3.13 -23.45 2.39
C ALA A 93 -4.28 -24.29 1.82
N LEU A 94 -5.54 -23.93 2.11
CA LEU A 94 -6.72 -24.60 1.55
C LEU A 94 -6.81 -24.45 0.02
N GLN A 95 -6.49 -23.27 -0.51
CA GLN A 95 -6.51 -23.03 -1.96
C GLN A 95 -5.43 -23.84 -2.69
N THR A 96 -4.23 -23.97 -2.13
CA THR A 96 -3.15 -24.79 -2.72
C THR A 96 -3.39 -26.29 -2.61
N ALA A 97 -4.15 -26.75 -1.62
CA ALA A 97 -4.51 -28.17 -1.47
C ALA A 97 -5.63 -28.62 -2.43
N SER A 98 -6.29 -27.66 -3.10
CA SER A 98 -7.40 -27.90 -4.02
C SER A 98 -7.00 -27.79 -5.51
N ALA A 99 -5.70 -27.57 -5.78
CA ALA A 99 -5.11 -27.44 -7.12
C ALA A 99 -4.18 -28.62 -7.42
#